data_AF-A0A3D9C0N8-F1
#
_entry.id   AF-A0A3D9C0N8-F1
#
_cell.length_a   1.000
_cell.length_b   1.000
_cell.length_c   1.000
_cell.angle_alpha   90.00
_cell.angle_beta   90.00
_cell.angle_gamma   90.00
#
_symmetry.space_group_name_H-M   'P 1'
#
loop_
_entity.id
_entity.type
_entity.pdbx_description
1 polymer ?
#
loop_
_entity_poly.entity_id
_entity_poly.type
_entity_poly.pdbx_seq_one_letter_code
_entity_poly.pdbx_strand_id
1 'polypeptide(L)'
;MWRFWKITFEKLQTLSFISSSTVHLENILNNTSLAMKKILVCILGFIMVSCNRGKTEFVQSQVYKNLYLVKNMPDNLISRQKVIQEFIIGNSLNNDTEFYKYSGDTKYFLDHEEDPGGFSSEELQNYRENDGIASLFFMKCKKDSMKKEGILRYYQDEYTGFYAPDTIIFECR
;
A
#
# COMPACT_ATOMS: atom_id res chain seq x y z
N MET A 1 20.78 -42.32 11.99
CA MET A 1 20.74 -42.24 13.47
C MET A 1 20.92 -40.82 14.05
N TRP A 2 21.49 -39.85 13.30
CA TRP A 2 21.82 -38.50 13.82
C TRP A 2 20.72 -37.41 13.68
N ARG A 3 19.67 -37.62 12.86
CA ARG A 3 18.61 -36.61 12.64
C ARG A 3 17.55 -36.56 13.74
N PHE A 4 17.32 -37.66 14.45
CA PHE A 4 16.32 -37.72 15.52
C PHE A 4 16.75 -36.97 16.78
N TRP A 5 18.05 -36.99 17.13
CA TRP A 5 18.56 -36.31 18.33
C TRP A 5 18.63 -34.78 18.20
N LYS A 6 18.79 -34.24 16.99
CA LYS A 6 18.86 -32.80 16.74
C LYS A 6 17.51 -32.10 16.93
N ILE A 7 16.42 -32.73 16.48
CA ILE A 7 15.05 -32.20 16.60
C ILE A 7 14.60 -32.16 18.07
N THR A 8 14.99 -33.17 18.87
CA THR A 8 14.68 -33.19 20.31
C THR A 8 15.43 -32.12 21.09
N PHE A 9 16.67 -31.79 20.71
CA PHE A 9 17.47 -30.76 21.40
C PHE A 9 16.97 -29.33 21.11
N GLU A 10 16.61 -29.02 19.86
CA GLU A 10 16.03 -27.71 19.50
C GLU A 10 14.66 -27.49 20.15
N LYS A 11 13.80 -28.51 20.23
CA LYS A 11 12.54 -28.43 20.98
C LYS A 11 12.75 -28.20 22.47
N LEU A 12 13.74 -28.84 23.10
CA LEU A 12 14.04 -28.64 24.52
C LEU A 12 14.59 -27.23 24.80
N GLN A 13 15.46 -26.70 23.92
CA GLN A 13 15.94 -25.31 24.04
C GLN A 13 14.79 -24.30 23.91
N THR A 14 13.89 -24.45 22.93
CA THR A 14 12.72 -23.56 22.80
C THR A 14 11.78 -23.63 24.00
N LEU A 15 11.54 -24.82 24.56
CA LEU A 15 10.71 -25.00 25.76
C LEU A 15 11.34 -24.35 27.01
N SER A 16 12.66 -24.50 27.20
CA SER A 16 13.38 -23.86 28.31
C SER A 16 13.42 -22.33 28.19
N PHE A 17 13.46 -21.80 26.96
CA PHE A 17 13.42 -20.37 26.71
C PHE A 17 12.03 -19.81 27.01
N ILE A 18 10.96 -20.50 26.56
CA ILE A 18 9.57 -20.12 26.83
C ILE A 18 9.27 -20.19 28.34
N SER A 19 9.75 -21.22 29.06
CA SER A 19 9.56 -21.31 30.52
C SER A 19 10.31 -20.23 31.29
N SER A 20 11.52 -19.85 30.86
CA SER A 20 12.27 -18.77 31.50
C SER A 20 11.66 -17.40 31.22
N SER A 21 11.14 -17.16 30.01
CA SER A 21 10.49 -15.88 29.66
C SER A 21 9.14 -15.71 30.36
N THR A 22 8.36 -16.78 30.52
CA THR A 22 7.06 -16.75 31.21
C THR A 22 7.22 -16.48 32.71
N VAL A 23 8.16 -17.15 33.39
CA VAL A 23 8.46 -16.90 34.81
C VAL A 23 8.97 -15.47 35.04
N HIS A 24 9.77 -14.93 34.10
CA HIS A 24 10.27 -13.57 34.21
C HIS A 24 9.17 -12.52 34.01
N LEU A 25 8.22 -12.77 33.09
CA LEU A 25 7.05 -11.92 32.86
C LEU A 25 6.05 -11.98 34.03
N GLU A 26 5.84 -13.15 34.62
CA GLU A 26 4.97 -13.32 35.80
C GLU A 26 5.52 -12.58 37.02
N ASN A 27 6.83 -12.61 37.26
CA ASN A 27 7.46 -11.85 38.34
C ASN A 27 7.35 -10.33 38.15
N ILE A 28 7.51 -9.84 36.91
CA ILE A 28 7.33 -8.41 36.58
C ILE A 28 5.86 -8.00 36.74
N LEU A 29 4.93 -8.82 36.27
CA LEU A 29 3.49 -8.60 36.45
C LEU A 29 3.08 -8.65 37.91
N ASN A 30 3.71 -9.45 38.76
CA ASN A 30 3.33 -9.58 40.17
C ASN A 30 3.87 -8.43 41.04
N ASN A 31 5.04 -7.87 40.70
CA ASN A 31 5.73 -6.85 41.50
C ASN A 31 5.45 -5.39 41.06
N THR A 32 4.64 -5.21 40.02
CA THR A 32 4.24 -3.88 39.53
C THR A 32 2.98 -3.38 40.24
N SER A 33 2.91 -2.08 40.55
CA SER A 33 1.72 -1.50 41.20
C SER A 33 0.48 -1.67 40.32
N LEU A 34 -0.70 -1.74 40.93
CA LEU A 34 -1.99 -1.91 40.24
C LEU A 34 -2.21 -0.89 39.10
N ALA A 35 -1.66 0.32 39.24
CA ALA A 35 -1.68 1.35 38.20
C ALA A 35 -0.80 0.99 36.99
N MET A 36 0.39 0.44 37.21
CA MET A 36 1.29 0.01 36.13
C MET A 36 0.77 -1.22 35.38
N LYS A 37 0.08 -2.16 36.06
CA LYS A 37 -0.58 -3.30 35.39
C LYS A 37 -1.70 -2.83 34.46
N LYS A 38 -2.50 -1.86 34.91
CA LYS A 38 -3.55 -1.23 34.08
C LYS A 38 -2.95 -0.52 32.86
N ILE A 39 -1.86 0.21 33.03
CA ILE A 39 -1.14 0.88 31.93
C ILE A 39 -0.61 -0.17 30.93
N LEU A 40 -0.02 -1.27 31.40
CA LEU A 40 0.48 -2.34 30.53
C LEU A 40 -0.65 -2.99 29.71
N VAL A 41 -1.80 -3.27 30.34
CA VAL A 41 -3.01 -3.78 29.65
C VAL A 41 -3.54 -2.77 28.63
N CYS A 42 -3.54 -1.48 28.95
CA CYS A 42 -3.92 -0.44 27.99
C CYS A 42 -2.96 -0.37 26.79
N ILE A 43 -1.64 -0.47 27.03
CA ILE A 43 -0.62 -0.46 25.96
C ILE A 43 -0.78 -1.69 25.06
N LEU A 44 -0.94 -2.88 25.63
CA LEU A 44 -1.20 -4.11 24.86
C LEU A 44 -2.52 -4.03 24.07
N GLY A 45 -3.57 -3.48 24.66
CA GLY A 45 -4.85 -3.24 23.98
C GLY A 45 -4.73 -2.27 22.80
N PHE A 46 -3.94 -1.19 22.96
CA PHE A 46 -3.71 -0.20 21.92
C PHE A 46 -2.90 -0.77 20.73
N ILE A 47 -1.91 -1.62 21.01
CA ILE A 47 -1.11 -2.30 19.98
C ILE A 47 -1.98 -3.24 19.13
N MET A 48 -2.94 -3.95 19.74
CA MET A 48 -3.83 -4.89 19.04
C MET A 48 -4.85 -4.19 18.11
N VAL A 49 -5.24 -2.95 18.43
CA VAL A 49 -6.10 -2.12 17.55
C VAL A 49 -5.35 -1.64 16.31
N SER A 50 -4.01 -1.60 16.36
CA SER A 50 -3.23 -0.81 15.41
C SER A 50 -2.87 -1.48 14.08
N CYS A 51 -3.30 -2.73 13.78
CA CYS A 51 -2.90 -3.38 12.52
C CYS A 51 -3.91 -4.40 11.98
N ASN A 52 -5.11 -3.94 11.61
CA ASN A 52 -5.98 -4.71 10.71
C ASN A 52 -6.26 -3.91 9.44
N ARG A 53 -5.20 -3.65 8.64
CA ARG A 53 -5.39 -3.07 7.31
C ARG A 53 -5.98 -4.13 6.40
N GLY A 54 -7.12 -3.81 5.79
CA GLY A 54 -7.73 -4.64 4.75
C GLY A 54 -6.78 -4.83 3.57
N LYS A 55 -7.08 -5.81 2.71
CA LYS A 55 -6.35 -6.00 1.45
C LYS A 55 -6.52 -4.75 0.58
N THR A 56 -5.50 -4.43 -0.22
CA THR A 56 -5.60 -3.35 -1.21
C THR A 56 -6.66 -3.70 -2.24
N GLU A 57 -7.57 -2.77 -2.51
CA GLU A 57 -8.68 -2.95 -3.46
C GLU A 57 -8.65 -1.82 -4.47
N PHE A 58 -8.90 -2.17 -5.74
CA PHE A 58 -8.98 -1.23 -6.85
C PHE A 58 -10.44 -1.10 -7.27
N VAL A 59 -10.96 0.13 -7.26
CA VAL A 59 -12.33 0.45 -7.67
C VAL A 59 -12.26 1.28 -8.93
N GLN A 60 -12.70 0.72 -10.05
CA GLN A 60 -12.75 1.45 -11.32
C GLN A 60 -13.90 2.46 -11.30
N SER A 61 -13.68 3.64 -11.87
CA SER A 61 -14.76 4.59 -12.13
C SER A 61 -15.72 4.06 -13.19
N GLN A 62 -17.02 4.31 -13.01
CA GLN A 62 -18.08 4.01 -13.97
C GLN A 62 -18.10 5.03 -15.11
N VAL A 63 -17.57 6.22 -14.88
CA VAL A 63 -17.51 7.33 -15.83
C VAL A 63 -16.18 7.30 -16.60
N TYR A 64 -15.07 7.11 -15.89
CA TYR A 64 -13.72 7.12 -16.44
C TYR A 64 -13.11 5.72 -16.48
N LYS A 65 -13.08 5.10 -17.66
CA LYS A 65 -12.49 3.75 -17.83
C LYS A 65 -11.01 3.68 -17.46
N ASN A 66 -10.31 4.80 -17.56
CA ASN A 66 -8.90 4.99 -17.25
C ASN A 66 -8.64 5.44 -15.81
N LEU A 67 -9.63 5.43 -14.91
CA LEU A 67 -9.45 5.86 -13.52
C LEU A 67 -9.73 4.72 -12.55
N TYR A 68 -8.78 4.49 -11.64
CA TYR A 68 -8.95 3.57 -10.52
C TYR A 68 -8.71 4.29 -9.19
N LEU A 69 -9.65 4.13 -8.25
CA LEU A 69 -9.48 4.54 -6.87
C LEU A 69 -9.01 3.36 -6.01
N VAL A 70 -7.94 3.57 -5.24
CA VAL A 70 -7.25 2.52 -4.50
C VAL A 70 -7.54 2.64 -3.00
N LYS A 71 -8.12 1.60 -2.42
CA LYS A 71 -8.37 1.47 -0.97
C LYS A 71 -7.24 0.69 -0.30
N ASN A 72 -7.00 0.98 0.98
CA ASN A 72 -6.03 0.26 1.82
C ASN A 72 -4.65 0.14 1.18
N MET A 73 -4.15 1.25 0.62
CA MET A 73 -2.83 1.30 0.02
C MET A 73 -1.75 1.06 1.09
N PRO A 74 -0.69 0.27 0.84
CA PRO A 74 0.42 0.14 1.78
C PRO A 74 1.11 1.49 2.00
N ASP A 75 1.65 1.76 3.20
CA ASP A 75 2.37 3.04 3.42
C ASP A 75 3.78 3.02 2.78
N ASN A 76 4.42 1.85 2.83
CA ASN A 76 5.76 1.64 2.29
C ASN A 76 5.77 1.85 0.77
N LEU A 77 6.60 2.78 0.29
CA LEU A 77 6.83 3.05 -1.14
C LEU A 77 7.07 1.79 -1.98
N ILE A 78 7.94 0.88 -1.52
CA ILE A 78 8.26 -0.35 -2.27
C ILE A 78 7.02 -1.22 -2.43
N SER A 79 6.25 -1.39 -1.35
CA SER A 79 5.00 -2.15 -1.38
C SER A 79 3.95 -1.49 -2.26
N ARG A 80 3.84 -0.15 -2.22
CA ARG A 80 2.95 0.62 -3.10
C ARG A 80 3.27 0.36 -4.57
N GLN A 81 4.52 0.55 -4.94
CA GLN A 81 4.97 0.39 -6.32
C GLN A 81 4.71 -1.03 -6.83
N LYS A 82 5.04 -2.03 -6.01
CA LYS A 82 4.80 -3.44 -6.34
C LYS A 82 3.32 -3.73 -6.59
N VAL A 83 2.43 -3.26 -5.72
CA VAL A 83 0.98 -3.51 -5.84
C VAL A 83 0.40 -2.87 -7.11
N ILE A 84 0.81 -1.64 -7.46
CA ILE A 84 0.39 -0.99 -8.70
C ILE A 84 0.91 -1.73 -9.94
N GLN A 85 2.19 -2.13 -9.95
CA GLN A 85 2.77 -2.89 -11.06
C GLN A 85 2.08 -4.24 -11.25
N GLU A 86 1.84 -4.99 -10.17
CA GLU A 86 1.13 -6.26 -10.19
C GLU A 86 -0.30 -6.09 -10.72
N PHE A 87 -0.99 -5.01 -10.36
CA PHE A 87 -2.32 -4.70 -10.88
C PHE A 87 -2.29 -4.41 -12.39
N ILE A 88 -1.37 -3.56 -12.85
CA ILE A 88 -1.23 -3.19 -14.28
C ILE A 88 -0.96 -4.43 -15.13
N ILE A 89 0.01 -5.25 -14.71
CA ILE A 89 0.41 -6.47 -15.44
C ILE A 89 -0.71 -7.50 -15.38
N GLY A 90 -1.29 -7.74 -14.19
CA GLY A 90 -2.34 -8.73 -13.99
C GLY A 90 -3.63 -8.44 -14.76
N ASN A 91 -3.96 -7.16 -14.95
CA ASN A 91 -5.14 -6.74 -15.72
C ASN A 91 -4.81 -6.38 -17.18
N SER A 92 -3.56 -6.51 -17.61
CA SER A 92 -3.11 -6.19 -18.97
C SER A 92 -3.52 -4.78 -19.43
N LEU A 93 -3.36 -3.78 -18.55
CA LEU A 93 -3.72 -2.40 -18.89
C LEU A 93 -2.82 -1.89 -20.03
N ASN A 94 -3.46 -1.47 -21.12
CA ASN A 94 -2.79 -1.11 -22.38
C ASN A 94 -3.15 0.31 -22.87
N ASN A 95 -3.79 1.10 -22.00
CA ASN A 95 -4.13 2.50 -22.24
C ASN A 95 -3.68 3.34 -21.05
N ASP A 96 -3.59 4.65 -21.28
CA ASP A 96 -3.29 5.61 -20.22
C ASP A 96 -4.27 5.41 -19.06
N THR A 97 -3.75 5.37 -17.84
CA THR A 97 -4.53 5.04 -16.65
C THR A 97 -4.00 5.81 -15.45
N GLU A 98 -4.90 6.38 -14.67
CA GLU A 98 -4.59 7.10 -13.45
C GLU A 98 -5.05 6.33 -12.22
N PHE A 99 -4.24 6.41 -11.18
CA PHE A 99 -4.48 5.79 -9.88
C PHE A 99 -4.51 6.88 -8.82
N TYR A 100 -5.63 6.97 -8.12
CA TYR A 100 -5.83 7.90 -7.02
C TYR A 100 -6.20 7.12 -5.77
N LYS A 101 -5.95 7.70 -4.60
CA LYS A 101 -6.43 7.18 -3.33
C LYS A 101 -7.94 7.24 -3.32
N TYR A 102 -8.59 6.21 -2.79
CA TYR A 102 -10.01 6.28 -2.47
C TYR A 102 -10.18 7.17 -1.22
N SER A 103 -10.56 8.44 -1.42
CA SER A 103 -10.76 9.45 -0.38
C SER A 103 -12.18 9.99 -0.40
N GLY A 104 -12.51 10.90 0.54
CA GLY A 104 -13.78 11.62 0.50
C GLY A 104 -13.91 12.48 -0.76
N ASP A 105 -12.78 13.02 -1.23
CA ASP A 105 -12.71 13.97 -2.32
C ASP A 105 -12.74 13.26 -3.69
N THR A 106 -11.95 12.19 -3.85
CA THR A 106 -11.87 11.48 -5.14
C THR A 106 -13.05 10.55 -5.41
N LYS A 107 -13.80 10.17 -4.38
CA LYS A 107 -14.99 9.31 -4.51
C LYS A 107 -15.99 9.85 -5.54
N TYR A 108 -16.12 11.18 -5.64
CA TYR A 108 -17.02 11.84 -6.58
C TYR A 108 -16.87 11.31 -8.01
N PHE A 109 -15.62 11.11 -8.45
CA PHE A 109 -15.28 10.67 -9.80
C PHE A 109 -15.56 9.19 -10.08
N LEU A 110 -16.10 8.42 -9.13
CA LEU A 110 -16.53 7.05 -9.40
C LEU A 110 -17.77 6.99 -10.28
N ASP A 111 -18.66 7.96 -10.15
CA ASP A 111 -19.97 7.98 -10.80
C ASP A 111 -20.37 9.37 -11.32
N HIS A 112 -19.50 10.38 -11.18
CA HIS A 112 -19.71 11.73 -11.71
C HIS A 112 -18.57 12.15 -12.66
N GLU A 113 -18.93 12.91 -13.70
CA GLU A 113 -17.98 13.62 -14.57
C GLU A 113 -17.41 14.86 -13.85
N GLU A 114 -16.23 15.31 -14.26
CA GLU A 114 -15.65 16.58 -13.79
C GLU A 114 -16.60 17.74 -14.03
N ASP A 115 -16.74 18.61 -13.03
CA ASP A 115 -17.52 19.84 -13.10
C ASP A 115 -16.57 21.04 -13.01
N PRO A 116 -16.14 21.62 -14.15
CA PRO A 116 -15.25 22.78 -14.16
C PRO A 116 -15.93 24.08 -13.68
N GLY A 117 -17.16 24.04 -13.16
CA GLY A 117 -17.97 25.21 -12.85
C GLY A 117 -17.43 26.18 -11.78
N GLY A 118 -17.26 27.45 -12.15
CA GLY A 118 -17.32 28.61 -11.26
C GLY A 118 -16.41 28.61 -10.03
N PHE A 119 -16.92 29.10 -8.89
CA PHE A 119 -16.18 29.22 -7.61
C PHE A 119 -15.89 27.87 -6.92
N SER A 120 -16.46 26.76 -7.40
CA SER A 120 -16.32 25.42 -6.81
C SER A 120 -16.18 24.38 -7.93
N SER A 121 -14.99 24.29 -8.53
CA SER A 121 -14.72 23.31 -9.57
C SER A 121 -14.32 21.95 -8.99
N GLU A 122 -14.97 20.90 -9.48
CA GLU A 122 -14.69 19.51 -9.17
C GLU A 122 -13.91 18.88 -10.31
N GLU A 123 -12.59 19.07 -10.28
CA GLU A 123 -11.67 18.57 -11.29
C GLU A 123 -10.66 17.61 -10.64
N LEU A 124 -10.47 16.43 -11.23
CA LEU A 124 -9.64 15.37 -10.67
C LEU A 124 -8.18 15.81 -10.51
N GLN A 125 -7.71 16.69 -11.41
CA GLN A 125 -6.38 17.29 -11.35
C GLN A 125 -6.13 18.09 -10.07
N ASN A 126 -7.17 18.67 -9.45
CA ASN A 126 -7.06 19.45 -8.22
C ASN A 126 -6.70 18.57 -7.01
N TYR A 127 -7.00 17.28 -7.07
CA TYR A 127 -6.73 16.31 -6.01
C TYR A 127 -5.41 15.56 -6.19
N ARG A 128 -4.67 15.84 -7.26
CA ARG A 128 -3.46 15.09 -7.64
C ARG A 128 -2.34 15.16 -6.62
N GLU A 129 -2.19 16.30 -5.94
CA GLU A 129 -1.13 16.51 -4.95
C GLU A 129 -1.36 15.66 -3.69
N ASN A 130 -2.61 15.58 -3.22
CA ASN A 130 -2.94 14.92 -1.96
C ASN A 130 -3.33 13.44 -2.13
N ASP A 131 -4.00 13.12 -3.23
CA ASP A 131 -4.59 11.79 -3.47
C ASP A 131 -4.02 11.09 -4.71
N GLY A 132 -3.20 11.74 -5.52
CA GLY A 132 -2.54 11.08 -6.65
C GLY A 132 -1.61 9.96 -6.17
N ILE A 133 -1.69 8.79 -6.79
CA ILE A 133 -0.80 7.65 -6.51
C ILE A 133 0.17 7.41 -7.66
N ALA A 134 -0.36 7.17 -8.86
CA ALA A 134 0.44 6.91 -10.04
C ALA A 134 -0.32 7.22 -11.34
N SER A 135 0.42 7.38 -12.43
CA SER A 135 -0.10 7.49 -13.79
C SER A 135 0.71 6.59 -14.72
N LEU A 136 0.00 5.70 -15.42
CA LEU A 136 0.50 4.91 -16.53
C LEU A 136 0.18 5.66 -17.81
N PHE A 137 1.18 5.95 -18.64
CA PHE A 137 0.99 6.57 -19.94
C PHE A 137 1.77 5.84 -21.03
N PHE A 138 1.20 5.83 -22.23
CA PHE A 138 1.78 5.15 -23.38
C PHE A 138 2.34 6.14 -24.39
N MET A 139 3.64 6.05 -24.66
CA MET A 139 4.30 6.83 -25.70
C MET A 139 4.57 5.97 -26.94
N LYS A 140 4.61 6.58 -28.13
CA LYS A 140 5.03 5.87 -29.35
C LYS A 140 6.53 5.57 -29.30
N CYS A 141 6.93 4.40 -29.78
CA CYS A 141 8.34 4.06 -29.87
C CYS A 141 9.04 4.93 -30.92
N LYS A 142 10.28 5.39 -30.62
CA LYS A 142 11.06 6.26 -31.53
C LYS A 142 11.36 5.62 -32.88
N LYS A 143 11.56 4.30 -32.91
CA LYS A 143 11.95 3.53 -34.11
C LYS A 143 10.77 2.96 -34.89
N ASP A 144 9.61 2.80 -34.24
CA ASP A 144 8.42 2.18 -34.82
C ASP A 144 7.17 2.84 -34.23
N SER A 145 6.50 3.68 -35.01
CA SER A 145 5.34 4.45 -34.56
C SER A 145 4.09 3.60 -34.29
N MET A 146 4.10 2.31 -34.69
CA MET A 146 3.02 1.35 -34.44
C MET A 146 3.16 0.65 -33.08
N LYS A 147 4.35 0.67 -32.48
CA LYS A 147 4.61 0.14 -31.14
C LYS A 147 4.48 1.25 -30.09
N LYS A 148 4.10 0.86 -28.88
CA LYS A 148 3.97 1.77 -27.74
C LYS A 148 4.82 1.29 -26.55
N GLU A 149 5.39 2.26 -25.84
CA GLU A 149 6.08 2.09 -24.58
C GLU A 149 5.17 2.54 -23.44
N GLY A 150 4.96 1.69 -22.44
CA GLY A 150 4.16 2.04 -21.26
C GLY A 150 5.06 2.46 -20.12
N ILE A 151 4.88 3.68 -19.63
CA ILE A 151 5.68 4.29 -18.59
C ILE A 151 4.80 4.55 -17.38
N LEU A 152 5.21 4.02 -16.23
CA LEU A 152 4.55 4.26 -14.96
C LEU A 152 5.31 5.31 -14.14
N ARG A 153 4.60 6.40 -13.80
CA ARG A 153 5.05 7.48 -12.92
C ARG A 153 4.29 7.46 -11.61
N TYR A 154 4.99 7.71 -10.51
CA TYR A 154 4.38 7.82 -9.18
C TYR A 154 4.33 9.28 -8.74
N TYR A 155 3.20 9.68 -8.16
CA TYR A 155 3.06 10.96 -7.45
C TYR A 155 3.73 10.77 -6.07
N GLN A 156 4.78 11.53 -5.78
CA GLN A 156 5.49 11.47 -4.48
C GLN A 156 4.89 12.45 -3.47
N ASP A 157 5.05 12.11 -2.19
CA ASP A 157 4.67 12.89 -1.00
C ASP A 157 5.36 14.27 -0.96
N GLU A 158 4.75 15.23 -0.25
CA GLU A 158 4.96 16.71 -0.21
C GLU A 158 6.40 17.28 -0.24
N TYR A 159 7.46 16.48 -0.15
CA TYR A 159 8.83 16.96 0.10
C TYR A 159 9.85 16.81 -1.03
N THR A 160 9.55 16.09 -2.13
CA THR A 160 10.60 15.79 -3.13
C THR A 160 10.31 16.24 -4.55
N GLY A 161 9.10 16.71 -4.84
CA GLY A 161 8.71 16.97 -6.22
C GLY A 161 8.80 15.68 -7.07
N PHE A 162 8.27 15.75 -8.27
CA PHE A 162 8.08 14.62 -9.17
C PHE A 162 9.35 13.89 -9.64
N TYR A 163 10.10 13.10 -8.85
CA TYR A 163 11.22 12.32 -9.43
C TYR A 163 11.53 11.00 -8.68
N ALA A 164 10.71 9.96 -8.87
CA ALA A 164 11.17 8.56 -8.82
C ALA A 164 11.07 7.96 -10.23
N PRO A 165 12.04 7.15 -10.68
CA PRO A 165 12.23 6.86 -12.11
C PRO A 165 11.02 6.20 -12.76
N ASP A 166 10.75 6.63 -13.99
CA ASP A 166 9.85 6.03 -14.97
C ASP A 166 10.05 4.50 -14.99
N THR A 167 9.13 3.73 -14.39
CA THR A 167 9.17 2.27 -14.55
C THR A 167 8.61 1.95 -15.92
N ILE A 168 9.45 1.46 -16.83
CA ILE A 168 8.99 0.97 -18.12
C ILE A 168 8.35 -0.41 -17.87
N ILE A 169 7.05 -0.51 -18.12
CA ILE A 169 6.28 -1.76 -17.94
C ILE A 169 6.13 -2.48 -19.28
N PHE A 170 6.11 -1.74 -20.38
CA PHE A 170 6.01 -2.29 -21.73
C PHE A 170 7.12 -1.70 -22.59
N GLU A 171 8.17 -2.48 -22.85
CA GLU A 171 9.32 -2.04 -23.64
C GLU A 171 9.09 -2.18 -25.15
N CYS A 172 9.57 -1.18 -25.89
CA CYS A 172 9.73 -1.25 -27.33
C CYS A 172 10.86 -2.23 -27.69
N ARG A 173 10.53 -3.46 -28.06
CA ARG A 173 11.49 -4.42 -28.64
C ARG A 173 11.63 -4.26 -30.14
#